data_AF-E1QKG9-F1
#
_entry.id   AF-E1QKG9-F1
#
_cell.length_a   1.000
_cell.length_b   1.000
_cell.length_c   1.000
_cell.angle_alpha   90.00
_cell.angle_beta   90.00
_cell.angle_gamma   90.00
#
_symmetry.space_group_name_H-M   'P 1'
#
loop_
_entity.id
_entity.type
_entity.pdbx_description
1 polymer ?
#
loop_
_entity_poly.entity_id
_entity_poly.type
_entity_poly.pdbx_seq_one_letter_code
_entity_poly.pdbx_strand_id
1 'polypeptide(L)'
;MERAGLWSLLRAAAEQLGLEVRLDALDGGEQYQVRSGVCRLGTRMVAFIDKRADENGRCRQLGRALLGLDLEGVYLRPAVRQFLEELARAKED
;
A
#
# COMPACT_ATOMS: atom_id res chain seq x y z
N MET A 1 3.05 -21.00 1.51
CA MET A 1 3.22 -19.81 2.38
C MET A 1 1.89 -19.08 2.40
N GLU A 2 1.19 -19.08 3.53
CA GLU A 2 -0.19 -18.58 3.67
C GLU A 2 -0.32 -17.12 3.22
N ARG A 3 -1.22 -16.87 2.26
CA ARG A 3 -1.47 -15.55 1.67
C ARG A 3 -1.85 -14.48 2.70
N ALA A 4 -2.51 -14.88 3.79
CA ALA A 4 -2.95 -14.02 4.90
C ALA A 4 -1.81 -13.24 5.62
N GLY A 5 -0.53 -13.60 5.41
CA GLY A 5 0.60 -12.91 6.03
C GLY A 5 0.95 -11.57 5.39
N LEU A 6 0.93 -11.47 4.06
CA LEU A 6 1.56 -10.33 3.36
C LEU A 6 0.88 -8.99 3.67
N TRP A 7 -0.45 -8.97 3.72
CA TRP A 7 -1.20 -7.76 4.06
C TRP A 7 -0.82 -7.23 5.45
N SER A 8 -0.71 -8.12 6.43
CA SER A 8 -0.29 -7.77 7.80
C SER A 8 1.14 -7.21 7.81
N LEU A 9 2.06 -7.84 7.08
CA LEU A 9 3.44 -7.37 6.99
C LEU A 9 3.57 -6.00 6.32
N LEU A 10 2.79 -5.74 5.26
CA LEU A 10 2.76 -4.45 4.58
C LEU A 10 2.18 -3.36 5.48
N ARG A 11 1.13 -3.65 6.25
CA ARG A 11 0.58 -2.70 7.23
C ARG A 11 1.59 -2.37 8.33
N ALA A 12 2.31 -3.36 8.84
CA ALA A 12 3.36 -3.13 9.83
C ALA A 12 4.50 -2.25 9.26
N ALA A 13 4.89 -2.45 8.00
CA ALA A 13 5.86 -1.59 7.32
C ALA A 13 5.33 -0.16 7.15
N ALA A 14 4.06 0.01 6.77
CA ALA A 14 3.42 1.32 6.66
C ALA A 14 3.41 2.07 8.00
N GLU A 15 3.09 1.38 9.09
CA GLU A 15 3.11 1.96 10.44
C GLU A 15 4.52 2.44 10.84
N GLN A 16 5.57 1.67 10.52
CA GLN A 16 6.97 2.08 10.75
C GLN A 16 7.38 3.33 9.95
N LEU A 17 6.76 3.53 8.79
CA LEU A 17 6.99 4.67 7.89
C LEU A 17 6.09 5.89 8.22
N GLY A 18 5.28 5.81 9.29
CA GLY A 18 4.34 6.88 9.65
C GLY A 18 3.16 7.02 8.68
N LEU A 19 2.87 5.98 7.90
CA LEU A 19 1.77 5.91 6.95
C LEU A 19 0.57 5.19 7.59
N GLU A 20 -0.50 5.95 7.85
CA GLU A 20 -1.78 5.39 8.31
C GLU A 20 -2.48 4.69 7.14
N VAL A 21 -2.91 3.44 7.32
CA VAL A 21 -3.62 2.67 6.28
C VAL A 21 -5.11 2.64 6.57
N ARG A 22 -5.93 3.18 5.67
CA ARG A 22 -7.39 3.17 5.77
C ARG A 22 -8.01 2.33 4.64
N LEU A 23 -8.88 1.41 5.02
CA LEU A 23 -9.75 0.71 4.07
C LEU A 23 -11.05 1.50 3.94
N ASP A 24 -11.36 1.96 2.74
CA ASP A 24 -12.57 2.75 2.48
C ASP A 24 -13.28 2.33 1.19
N ALA A 25 -14.57 2.67 1.07
CA ALA A 25 -15.26 2.60 -0.22
C ALA A 25 -14.84 3.81 -1.03
N LEU A 26 -13.85 3.63 -1.91
CA LEU A 26 -13.41 4.70 -2.79
C LEU A 26 -14.38 4.86 -3.96
N ASP A 27 -14.85 6.08 -4.11
CA ASP A 27 -15.81 6.56 -5.09
C ASP A 27 -15.14 7.73 -5.81
N GLY A 28 -15.11 7.71 -7.14
CA GLY A 28 -14.64 8.84 -7.97
C GLY A 28 -15.77 9.51 -8.75
N GLY A 29 -17.02 9.33 -8.30
CA GLY A 29 -18.23 9.72 -8.99
C GLY A 29 -18.48 8.95 -10.28
N GLU A 30 -19.23 9.56 -11.20
CA GLU A 30 -19.61 8.93 -12.48
C GLU A 30 -18.49 8.94 -13.53
N GLN A 31 -17.36 9.62 -13.26
CA GLN A 31 -16.36 9.96 -14.28
C GLN A 31 -15.06 9.14 -14.18
N TYR A 32 -14.72 8.59 -13.00
CA TYR A 32 -13.53 7.76 -12.83
C TYR A 32 -13.60 6.84 -11.60
N GLN A 33 -12.83 5.76 -11.61
CA GLN A 33 -12.69 4.86 -10.46
C GLN A 33 -11.38 5.13 -9.72
N VAL A 34 -11.46 5.70 -8.51
CA VAL A 34 -10.32 5.77 -7.60
C VAL A 34 -10.13 4.40 -6.95
N ARG A 35 -8.97 3.79 -7.17
CA ARG A 35 -8.65 2.48 -6.58
C ARG A 35 -7.78 2.57 -5.33
N SER A 36 -6.97 3.61 -5.21
CA SER A 36 -6.16 3.91 -4.03
C SER A 36 -5.56 5.31 -4.13
N GLY A 37 -5.10 5.88 -3.01
CA GLY A 37 -4.37 7.14 -3.00
C GLY A 37 -3.61 7.37 -1.71
N VAL A 38 -2.48 8.07 -1.80
CA VAL A 38 -1.73 8.58 -0.65
C VAL A 38 -1.98 10.07 -0.54
N CYS A 39 -2.41 10.55 0.62
CA CYS A 39 -2.59 11.97 0.88
C CYS A 39 -2.17 12.36 2.28
N ARG A 40 -1.90 13.64 2.48
CA ARG A 40 -1.62 14.21 3.80
C ARG A 40 -2.91 14.72 4.43
N LEU A 41 -3.30 14.14 5.57
CA LEU A 41 -4.42 14.61 6.38
C LEU A 41 -3.88 15.30 7.64
N GLY A 42 -3.86 16.63 7.62
CA GLY A 42 -3.20 17.43 8.65
C GLY A 42 -1.68 17.17 8.66
N THR A 43 -1.17 16.59 9.74
CA THR A 43 0.24 16.20 9.88
C THR A 43 0.51 14.73 9.54
N ARG A 44 -0.52 13.95 9.21
CA ARG A 44 -0.40 12.50 8.99
C ARG A 44 -0.40 12.15 7.52
N MET A 45 0.44 11.21 7.14
CA MET A 45 0.36 10.55 5.83
C MET A 45 -0.65 9.41 5.92
N VAL A 46 -1.60 9.38 4.98
CA VAL A 46 -2.67 8.38 4.95
C VAL A 46 -2.72 7.72 3.57
N ALA A 47 -2.66 6.39 3.54
CA ALA A 47 -2.95 5.59 2.36
C ALA A 47 -4.39 5.07 2.43
N PHE A 48 -5.20 5.50 1.47
CA PHE A 48 -6.53 4.98 1.23
C PHE A 48 -6.47 3.79 0.28
N ILE A 49 -7.03 2.67 0.72
CA ILE A 49 -7.07 1.38 0.02
C ILE A 49 -8.54 1.02 -0.18
N ASP A 50 -8.92 0.63 -1.41
CA ASP A 50 -10.30 0.24 -1.67
C ASP A 50 -10.64 -1.06 -0.92
N LYS A 51 -11.61 -0.98 0.00
CA LYS A 51 -12.07 -2.14 0.79
C LYS A 51 -12.71 -3.21 -0.09
N ARG A 52 -13.17 -2.89 -1.30
CA ARG A 52 -13.75 -3.83 -2.26
C ARG A 52 -12.69 -4.64 -3.01
N ALA A 53 -11.42 -4.22 -2.97
CA ALA A 53 -10.34 -4.99 -3.57
C ALA A 53 -10.13 -6.32 -2.82
N ASP A 54 -9.74 -7.35 -3.58
CA ASP A 54 -9.27 -8.62 -3.02
C ASP A 54 -7.93 -8.42 -2.30
N GLU A 55 -7.49 -9.42 -1.55
CA GLU A 55 -6.25 -9.33 -0.75
C GLU A 55 -5.03 -8.95 -1.61
N ASN A 56 -4.88 -9.55 -2.80
CA ASN A 56 -3.79 -9.19 -3.71
C ASN A 56 -3.91 -7.74 -4.20
N GLY A 57 -5.13 -7.29 -4.51
CA GLY A 57 -5.41 -5.91 -4.89
C GLY A 57 -5.02 -4.92 -3.78
N ARG A 58 -5.40 -5.21 -2.54
CA ARG A 58 -5.02 -4.39 -1.37
C ARG A 58 -3.51 -4.36 -1.17
N CYS A 59 -2.84 -5.50 -1.25
CA CYS A 59 -1.38 -5.59 -1.17
C CYS A 59 -0.70 -4.76 -2.26
N ARG A 60 -1.17 -4.83 -3.52
CA ARG A 60 -0.64 -4.01 -4.62
C ARG A 60 -0.86 -2.52 -4.41
N GLN A 61 -2.05 -2.13 -3.96
CA GLN A 61 -2.37 -0.72 -3.68
C GLN A 61 -1.49 -0.16 -2.57
N LEU A 62 -1.35 -0.89 -1.46
CA LEU A 62 -0.48 -0.48 -0.34
C LEU A 62 1.00 -0.53 -0.73
N GLY A 63 1.43 -1.54 -1.48
CA GLY A 63 2.80 -1.62 -1.99
C GLY A 63 3.17 -0.42 -2.86
N ARG A 64 2.26 0.02 -3.74
CA ARG A 64 2.46 1.23 -4.56
C ARG A 64 2.54 2.50 -3.71
N ALA A 65 1.77 2.58 -2.63
CA ALA A 65 1.86 3.69 -1.67
C ALA A 65 3.23 3.70 -0.98
N LEU A 66 3.72 2.54 -0.53
CA LEU A 66 5.02 2.40 0.14
C LEU A 66 6.19 2.72 -0.79
N LEU A 67 6.16 2.30 -2.05
CA LEU A 67 7.19 2.64 -3.06
C LEU A 67 7.28 4.15 -3.36
N GLY A 68 6.27 4.94 -2.98
CA GLY A 68 6.28 6.40 -3.09
C GLY A 68 6.88 7.10 -1.87
N LEU A 69 7.28 6.37 -0.83
CA LEU A 69 7.90 6.90 0.38
C LEU A 69 9.40 6.65 0.37
N ASP A 70 10.10 7.37 1.25
CA ASP A 70 11.49 7.06 1.56
C ASP A 70 11.56 5.77 2.39
N LEU A 71 12.12 4.71 1.80
CA LEU A 71 12.31 3.40 2.43
C LEU A 71 13.70 3.26 3.05
N GLU A 72 14.57 4.27 2.94
CA GLU A 72 15.93 4.21 3.49
C GLU A 72 15.90 4.11 5.02
N GLY A 73 16.75 3.24 5.57
CA GLY A 73 16.88 3.06 7.02
C GLY A 73 15.75 2.26 7.70
N VAL A 74 14.72 1.82 6.98
CA VAL A 74 13.64 0.98 7.55
C VAL A 74 13.90 -0.50 7.32
N TYR A 75 13.84 -1.30 8.39
CA TYR A 75 13.94 -2.75 8.30
C TYR A 75 12.66 -3.36 7.69
N LEU A 76 12.73 -3.69 6.40
CA LEU A 76 11.69 -4.45 5.71
C LEU A 76 11.95 -5.95 5.85
N ARG A 77 10.91 -6.69 6.28
CA ARG A 77 10.94 -8.16 6.28
C ARG A 77 11.17 -8.70 4.86
N PRO A 78 11.85 -9.85 4.69
CA PRO A 78 12.17 -10.40 3.37
C PRO A 78 10.97 -10.51 2.41
N ALA A 79 9.82 -10.98 2.92
CA ALA A 79 8.60 -11.09 2.11
C ALA A 79 8.05 -9.74 1.64
N VAL A 80 8.19 -8.67 2.45
CA VAL A 80 7.78 -7.31 2.06
C VAL A 80 8.75 -6.76 1.02
N ARG A 81 10.06 -6.89 1.27
CA ARG A 81 11.11 -6.45 0.34
C ARG A 81 10.94 -7.09 -1.03
N GLN A 82 10.84 -8.41 -1.08
CA GLN A 82 10.63 -9.16 -2.32
C GLN A 82 9.39 -8.68 -3.06
N PHE A 83 8.26 -8.52 -2.35
CA PHE A 83 7.03 -8.04 -2.96
C PHE A 83 7.15 -6.63 -3.55
N LEU A 84 7.80 -5.69 -2.84
CA LEU A 84 8.01 -4.33 -3.33
C LEU A 84 8.95 -4.28 -4.53
N GLU A 85 10.00 -5.12 -4.55
CA GLU A 85 10.93 -5.25 -5.68
C GLU A 85 10.23 -5.80 -6.93
N GLU A 86 9.42 -6.86 -6.78
CA GLU A 86 8.60 -7.42 -7.87
C GLU A 86 7.60 -6.39 -8.41
N LEU A 87 6.95 -5.64 -7.49
CA LEU A 87 5.97 -4.62 -7.84
C LEU A 87 6.60 -3.40 -8.53
N ALA A 88 7.83 -3.02 -8.17
CA ALA A 88 8.56 -1.92 -8.79
C ALA A 88 8.92 -2.25 -10.25
N ARG A 89 9.39 -3.47 -10.51
CA ARG A 89 9.71 -3.93 -11.88
C ARG A 89 8.48 -3.95 -12.78
N ALA A 90 7.32 -4.37 -12.24
CA ALA A 90 6.06 -4.41 -12.99
C ALA A 90 5.45 -3.02 -13.31
N LYS A 91 6.07 -1.93 -12.86
CA LYS A 91 5.66 -0.54 -13.18
C LYS A 91 6.43 0.01 -14.39
N GLU A 92 7.52 -0.63 -14.79
CA GLU A 92 8.42 -0.18 -15.88
C GLU A 92 8.04 -0.77 -17.26
N ASP A 93 7.04 -1.67 -17.30
CA ASP A 93 6.37 -2.17 -18.51
C ASP A 93 5.06 -1.41 -18.80
#